data_AF-A0A2V9Z3K2-F1
#
_entry.id   AF-A0A2V9Z3K2-F1
#
_cell.length_a   1.000
_cell.length_b   1.000
_cell.length_c   1.000
_cell.angle_alpha   90.00
_cell.angle_beta   90.00
_cell.angle_gamma   90.00
#
_symmetry.space_group_name_H-M   'P 1'
#
loop_
_entity.id
_entity.type
_entity.pdbx_description
1 polymer ?
#
loop_
_entity_poly.entity_id
_entity_poly.type
_entity_poly.pdbx_seq_one_letter_code
_entity_poly.pdbx_strand_id
1 'polypeptide(L)'
;MPEKETIERTDQDARQGKSPATQAGEFVREEMHHVREGKHGARSAKQAVAIGLSKARRSGVSLKPPRRGRASARTRKQASRDYRRGRGHARRQRSARRSRATREALRREGRSAASRRSLARQARSSARSRGSASRHRSAKKAVRTKARSGLLQAARKAARTRRAHARR
;
A
#
# COMPACT_ATOMS: atom_id res chain seq x y z
N MET A 1 -12.29 -6.85 -11.06
CA MET A 1 -11.59 -7.96 -10.38
C MET A 1 -10.09 -7.69 -10.51
N PRO A 2 -9.21 -8.27 -9.67
CA PRO A 2 -7.77 -8.20 -9.91
C PRO A 2 -7.39 -8.86 -11.24
N GLU A 3 -6.27 -8.42 -11.82
CA GLU A 3 -5.63 -9.08 -12.96
C GLU A 3 -5.10 -10.47 -12.57
N LYS A 4 -5.10 -11.42 -13.52
CA LYS A 4 -4.63 -12.79 -13.30
C LYS A 4 -3.17 -12.81 -12.81
N GLU A 5 -2.33 -11.99 -13.43
CA GLU A 5 -0.91 -11.84 -13.05
C GLU A 5 -0.74 -11.43 -11.58
N THR A 6 -1.64 -10.59 -11.03
CA THR A 6 -1.58 -10.19 -9.62
C THR A 6 -1.87 -11.37 -8.70
N ILE A 7 -2.80 -12.24 -9.09
CA ILE A 7 -3.13 -13.46 -8.34
C ILE A 7 -1.93 -14.41 -8.38
N GLU A 8 -1.37 -14.67 -9.56
CA GLU A 8 -0.22 -15.56 -9.74
C GLU A 8 0.99 -15.12 -8.90
N ARG A 9 1.34 -13.82 -8.93
CA ARG A 9 2.41 -13.29 -8.08
C ARG A 9 2.11 -13.42 -6.59
N THR A 10 0.84 -13.23 -6.20
CA THR A 10 0.41 -13.41 -4.81
C THR A 10 0.55 -14.87 -4.38
N ASP A 11 0.21 -15.83 -5.25
CA ASP A 11 0.32 -17.26 -4.98
C ASP A 11 1.78 -17.71 -4.93
N GLN A 12 2.64 -17.17 -5.79
CA GLN A 12 4.09 -17.35 -5.71
C GLN A 12 4.64 -16.83 -4.37
N ASP A 13 4.21 -15.64 -3.95
CA ASP A 13 4.58 -15.08 -2.65
C ASP A 13 4.13 -15.98 -1.48
N ALA A 14 2.93 -16.55 -1.58
CA ALA A 14 2.41 -17.49 -0.60
C ALA A 14 3.22 -18.80 -0.57
N ARG A 15 3.58 -19.36 -1.74
CA ARG A 15 4.44 -20.55 -1.85
C ARG A 15 5.84 -20.30 -1.27
N GLN A 16 6.36 -19.08 -1.42
CA GLN A 16 7.63 -18.64 -0.82
C GLN A 16 7.51 -18.36 0.70
N GLY A 17 6.35 -18.62 1.33
CA GLY A 17 6.15 -18.39 2.76
C GLY A 17 6.11 -16.91 3.16
N LYS A 18 5.93 -15.99 2.21
CA LYS A 18 5.92 -14.55 2.52
C LYS A 18 4.68 -14.18 3.31
N SER A 19 4.82 -13.13 4.13
CA SER A 19 3.74 -12.66 5.00
C SER A 19 2.50 -12.21 4.21
N PRO A 20 1.29 -12.27 4.80
CA PRO A 20 0.06 -11.77 4.16
C PRO A 20 0.11 -10.28 3.78
N ALA A 21 0.92 -9.49 4.49
CA ALA A 21 1.13 -8.08 4.15
C ALA A 21 1.99 -7.90 2.88
N THR A 22 2.94 -8.81 2.66
CA THR A 22 3.76 -8.85 1.44
C THR A 22 2.92 -9.26 0.25
N GLN A 23 2.15 -10.35 0.39
CA GLN A 23 1.19 -10.82 -0.60
C GLN A 23 0.19 -9.72 -0.99
N ALA A 24 -0.37 -9.01 0.00
CA ALA A 24 -1.27 -7.89 -0.26
C ALA A 24 -0.60 -6.71 -0.98
N GLY A 25 0.74 -6.64 -0.94
CA GLY A 25 1.55 -5.66 -1.65
C GLY A 25 1.40 -5.74 -3.16
N GLU A 26 1.21 -6.94 -3.73
CA GLU A 26 1.00 -7.12 -5.17
C GLU A 26 -0.29 -6.42 -5.65
N PHE A 27 -1.37 -6.52 -4.88
CA PHE A 27 -2.62 -5.80 -5.18
C PHE A 27 -2.48 -4.27 -5.05
N VAL A 28 -1.65 -3.81 -4.11
CA VAL A 28 -1.36 -2.38 -3.98
C VAL A 28 -0.50 -1.90 -5.15
N ARG A 29 0.46 -2.72 -5.60
CA ARG A 29 1.29 -2.45 -6.77
C ARG A 29 0.43 -2.36 -8.02
N GLU A 30 -0.42 -3.34 -8.28
CA GLU A 30 -1.40 -3.34 -9.38
C GLU A 30 -2.23 -2.05 -9.38
N GLU A 31 -2.80 -1.68 -8.24
CA GLU A 31 -3.61 -0.46 -8.12
C GLU A 31 -2.82 0.81 -8.46
N MET A 32 -1.55 0.89 -8.06
CA MET A 32 -0.68 2.01 -8.42
C MET A 32 -0.35 2.03 -9.92
N HIS A 33 -0.23 0.86 -10.56
CA HIS A 33 -0.09 0.76 -12.02
C HIS A 33 -1.36 1.24 -12.72
N HIS A 34 -2.54 0.80 -12.29
CA HIS A 34 -3.81 1.23 -12.87
C HIS A 34 -4.01 2.75 -12.79
N VAL A 35 -3.60 3.37 -11.68
CA VAL A 35 -3.63 4.84 -11.54
C VAL A 35 -2.65 5.54 -12.48
N ARG A 36 -1.46 4.97 -12.71
CA ARG A 36 -0.46 5.55 -13.63
C ARG A 36 -0.87 5.41 -15.09
N GLU A 37 -1.37 4.24 -15.47
CA GLU A 37 -1.89 3.92 -16.80
C GLU A 37 -3.16 4.69 -17.14
N GLY A 38 -3.85 5.25 -16.13
CA GLY A 38 -5.06 6.03 -16.34
C GLY A 38 -6.34 5.21 -16.48
N LYS A 39 -6.30 3.91 -16.13
CA LYS A 39 -7.51 3.06 -16.02
C LYS A 39 -8.55 3.69 -15.08
N HIS A 40 -8.07 4.32 -14.00
CA HIS A 40 -8.83 5.21 -13.12
C HIS A 40 -7.87 6.13 -12.34
N GLY A 41 -8.38 7.14 -11.64
CA GLY A 41 -7.61 7.98 -10.73
C GLY A 41 -7.76 7.58 -9.26
N ALA A 42 -7.12 8.37 -8.38
CA ALA A 42 -7.34 8.34 -6.95
C ALA A 42 -7.05 9.72 -6.35
N ARG A 43 -7.89 10.18 -5.41
CA ARG A 43 -7.71 11.47 -4.71
C ARG A 43 -6.47 11.52 -3.83
N SER A 44 -5.94 10.37 -3.42
CA SER A 44 -4.73 10.29 -2.60
C SER A 44 -4.04 8.93 -2.67
N ALA A 45 -2.74 8.90 -2.37
CA ALA A 45 -1.99 7.66 -2.21
C ALA A 45 -2.61 6.72 -1.16
N LYS A 46 -3.17 7.28 -0.07
CA LYS A 46 -3.87 6.50 0.97
C LYS A 46 -5.11 5.78 0.41
N GLN A 47 -5.85 6.44 -0.47
CA GLN A 47 -7.03 5.84 -1.12
C GLN A 47 -6.61 4.69 -2.05
N ALA A 48 -5.62 4.90 -2.91
CA ALA A 48 -5.13 3.84 -3.81
C ALA A 48 -4.64 2.62 -3.00
N VAL A 49 -3.82 2.83 -1.95
CA VAL A 49 -3.43 1.73 -1.05
C VAL A 49 -4.66 1.05 -0.44
N ALA A 50 -5.66 1.80 0.02
CA ALA A 50 -6.87 1.22 0.61
C ALA A 50 -7.68 0.37 -0.39
N ILE A 51 -7.80 0.81 -1.65
CA ILE A 51 -8.48 0.04 -2.70
C ILE A 51 -7.74 -1.27 -2.95
N GLY A 52 -6.41 -1.23 -3.09
CA GLY A 52 -5.56 -2.41 -3.23
C GLY A 52 -5.70 -3.39 -2.07
N LEU A 53 -5.65 -2.91 -0.82
CA LEU A 53 -5.81 -3.76 0.37
C LEU A 53 -7.22 -4.37 0.48
N SER A 54 -8.26 -3.65 0.05
CA SER A 54 -9.62 -4.20 -0.04
C SER A 54 -9.75 -5.24 -1.16
N LYS A 55 -9.01 -5.08 -2.27
CA LYS A 55 -8.91 -6.07 -3.36
C LYS A 55 -8.27 -7.35 -2.82
N ALA A 56 -7.10 -7.26 -2.19
CA ALA A 56 -6.38 -8.38 -1.58
C ALA A 56 -7.25 -9.22 -0.63
N ARG A 57 -7.94 -8.56 0.32
CA ARG A 57 -8.81 -9.25 1.29
C ARG A 57 -9.93 -10.04 0.60
N ARG A 58 -10.56 -9.44 -0.41
CA ARG A 58 -11.65 -10.10 -1.15
C ARG A 58 -11.16 -11.24 -2.04
N SER A 59 -9.91 -11.19 -2.46
CA SER A 59 -9.27 -12.26 -3.23
C SER A 59 -8.79 -13.42 -2.36
N GLY A 60 -8.95 -13.35 -1.03
CA GLY A 60 -8.62 -14.45 -0.12
C GLY A 60 -7.26 -14.31 0.57
N VAL A 61 -6.53 -13.21 0.38
CA VAL A 61 -5.29 -12.97 1.14
C VAL A 61 -5.62 -12.88 2.63
N SER A 62 -4.82 -13.55 3.46
CA SER A 62 -4.94 -13.64 4.93
C SER A 62 -4.62 -12.33 5.68
N LEU A 63 -5.02 -11.19 5.12
CA LEU A 63 -4.76 -9.87 5.65
C LEU A 63 -5.85 -9.45 6.66
N LYS A 64 -5.53 -9.58 7.95
CA LYS A 64 -6.44 -9.19 9.03
C LYS A 64 -6.88 -7.72 8.92
N PRO A 65 -8.13 -7.39 9.34
CA PRO A 65 -8.58 -6.01 9.45
C PRO A 65 -7.70 -5.19 10.41
N PRO A 66 -7.61 -3.86 10.22
CA PRO A 66 -6.82 -3.01 11.10
C PRO A 66 -7.40 -2.97 12.53
N ARG A 67 -6.51 -2.93 13.53
CA ARG A 67 -6.87 -2.82 14.96
C ARG A 67 -7.60 -1.50 15.25
N ARG A 68 -8.34 -1.46 16.38
CA ARG A 68 -8.92 -0.20 16.91
C ARG A 68 -7.83 0.87 17.04
N GLY A 69 -8.19 2.13 16.78
CA GLY A 69 -7.26 3.26 16.77
C GLY A 69 -6.36 3.39 15.52
N ARG A 70 -6.29 2.37 14.65
CA ARG A 70 -5.45 2.44 13.42
C ARG A 70 -6.20 2.91 12.18
N ALA A 71 -7.53 2.80 12.18
CA ALA A 71 -8.40 3.25 11.11
C ALA A 71 -9.79 3.58 11.66
N SER A 72 -10.56 4.38 10.91
CA SER A 72 -11.94 4.74 11.28
C SER A 72 -12.82 3.50 11.43
N ALA A 73 -13.86 3.60 12.27
CA ALA A 73 -14.80 2.50 12.50
C ALA A 73 -15.41 1.97 11.20
N ARG A 74 -15.80 2.88 10.29
CA ARG A 74 -16.29 2.55 8.94
C ARG A 74 -15.28 1.73 8.14
N THR A 75 -14.01 2.14 8.13
CA THR A 75 -12.94 1.43 7.41
C THR A 75 -12.70 0.05 7.99
N ARG A 76 -12.70 -0.08 9.32
CA ARG A 76 -12.57 -1.37 10.01
C ARG A 76 -13.72 -2.31 9.67
N LYS A 77 -14.97 -1.84 9.76
CA LYS A 77 -16.17 -2.63 9.41
C LYS A 77 -16.11 -3.11 7.96
N GLN A 78 -15.69 -2.23 7.03
CA GLN A 78 -15.52 -2.58 5.64
C GLN A 78 -14.40 -3.62 5.43
N ALA A 79 -13.25 -3.45 6.08
CA ALA A 79 -12.15 -4.41 6.01
C ALA A 79 -12.54 -5.79 6.56
N SER A 80 -13.31 -5.85 7.66
CA SER A 80 -13.85 -7.10 8.20
C SER A 80 -14.85 -7.76 7.26
N ARG A 81 -15.68 -6.97 6.58
CA ARG A 81 -16.60 -7.47 5.54
C ARG A 81 -15.84 -8.04 4.34
N ASP A 82 -14.84 -7.32 3.85
CA ASP A 82 -14.00 -7.75 2.73
C ASP A 82 -13.21 -9.01 3.09
N TYR A 83 -12.67 -9.09 4.32
CA TYR A 83 -11.99 -10.28 4.84
C TYR A 83 -12.91 -11.49 4.89
N ARG A 84 -14.10 -11.38 5.50
CA ARG A 84 -15.09 -12.47 5.51
C ARG A 84 -15.49 -12.91 4.11
N ARG A 85 -15.70 -11.96 3.20
CA ARG A 85 -16.07 -12.27 1.81
C ARG A 85 -14.98 -13.04 1.07
N GLY A 86 -13.70 -12.77 1.32
CA GLY A 86 -12.61 -13.53 0.73
C GLY A 86 -12.45 -14.94 1.29
N ARG A 87 -13.10 -15.26 2.42
CA ARG A 87 -13.11 -16.60 3.04
C ARG A 87 -14.35 -17.42 2.70
N GLY A 88 -15.45 -16.77 2.35
CA GLY A 88 -16.68 -17.47 2.00
C GLY A 88 -16.62 -18.12 0.62
N HIS A 89 -17.27 -19.27 0.48
CA HIS A 89 -17.38 -19.99 -0.79
C HIS A 89 -18.29 -19.28 -1.81
N ALA A 90 -19.27 -18.49 -1.35
CA ALA A 90 -20.23 -17.81 -2.23
C ALA A 90 -19.76 -16.41 -2.69
N ARG A 91 -19.27 -16.32 -3.93
CA ARG A 91 -18.95 -15.04 -4.59
C ARG A 91 -20.23 -14.42 -5.18
N ARG A 92 -20.97 -13.64 -4.38
CA ARG A 92 -22.08 -12.83 -4.91
C ARG A 92 -21.57 -11.85 -5.97
N GLN A 93 -22.15 -11.92 -7.17
CA GLN A 93 -21.79 -11.02 -8.26
C GLN A 93 -22.13 -9.57 -7.90
N ARG A 94 -21.24 -8.65 -8.29
CA ARG A 94 -21.51 -7.22 -8.12
C ARG A 94 -22.43 -6.77 -9.25
N SER A 95 -23.42 -5.95 -8.91
CA SER A 95 -24.22 -5.26 -9.92
C SER A 95 -23.32 -4.51 -10.91
N ALA A 96 -23.49 -4.79 -12.19
CA ALA A 96 -22.73 -4.16 -13.26
C ALA A 96 -22.90 -2.63 -13.26
N ARG A 97 -24.11 -2.13 -12.99
CA ARG A 97 -24.42 -0.70 -12.88
C ARG A 97 -23.60 -0.02 -11.79
N ARG A 98 -23.55 -0.61 -10.58
CA ARG A 98 -22.74 -0.08 -9.46
C ARG A 98 -21.24 -0.10 -9.77
N SER A 99 -20.78 -1.16 -10.45
CA SER A 99 -19.39 -1.28 -10.85
C SER A 99 -18.98 -0.18 -11.84
N ARG A 100 -19.82 0.07 -12.86
CA ARG A 100 -19.62 1.13 -13.86
C ARG A 100 -19.60 2.52 -13.20
N ALA A 101 -20.62 2.85 -12.41
CA ALA A 101 -20.70 4.14 -11.72
C ALA A 101 -19.49 4.41 -10.81
N THR A 102 -19.01 3.39 -10.08
CA THR A 102 -17.81 3.52 -9.23
C THR A 102 -16.56 3.78 -10.07
N ARG A 103 -16.42 3.09 -11.20
CA ARG A 103 -15.28 3.26 -12.11
C ARG A 103 -15.27 4.66 -12.71
N GLU A 104 -16.41 5.15 -13.19
CA GLU A 104 -16.54 6.49 -13.75
C GLU A 104 -16.23 7.57 -12.73
N ALA A 105 -16.71 7.43 -11.49
CA ALA A 105 -16.35 8.33 -10.40
C ALA A 105 -14.83 8.37 -10.17
N LEU A 106 -14.17 7.21 -10.14
CA LEU A 106 -12.71 7.16 -9.98
C LEU A 106 -11.95 7.71 -11.20
N ARG A 107 -12.49 7.62 -12.43
CA ARG A 107 -11.86 8.21 -13.64
C ARG A 107 -11.80 9.73 -13.60
N ARG A 108 -12.70 10.38 -12.86
CA ARG A 108 -12.69 11.84 -12.64
C ARG A 108 -11.60 12.29 -11.65
N GLU A 109 -11.04 11.37 -10.87
CA GLU A 109 -9.96 11.66 -9.93
C GLU A 109 -8.61 11.82 -10.63
N GLY A 110 -7.69 12.55 -10.00
CA GLY A 110 -6.33 12.73 -10.54
C GLY A 110 -5.44 11.49 -10.45
N ARG A 111 -4.34 11.48 -11.23
CA ARG A 111 -3.33 10.41 -11.24
C ARG A 111 -2.15 10.66 -10.29
N SER A 112 -2.07 11.87 -9.72
CA SER A 112 -0.97 12.32 -8.87
C SER A 112 -0.82 11.49 -7.58
N ALA A 113 -1.85 10.75 -7.17
CA ALA A 113 -1.82 9.81 -6.06
C ALA A 113 -0.76 8.72 -6.20
N ALA A 114 -0.49 8.25 -7.43
CA ALA A 114 0.53 7.22 -7.69
C ALA A 114 1.92 7.79 -8.04
N SER A 115 2.07 9.11 -7.95
CA SER A 115 3.35 9.79 -8.20
C SER A 115 4.40 9.45 -7.14
N ARG A 116 5.68 9.47 -7.54
CA ARG A 116 6.82 9.25 -6.63
C ARG A 116 6.76 10.19 -5.41
N ARG A 117 6.38 11.46 -5.61
CA ARG A 117 6.30 12.47 -4.54
C ARG A 117 5.20 12.13 -3.53
N SER A 118 4.01 11.73 -4.00
CA SER A 118 2.89 11.35 -3.14
C SER A 118 3.19 10.09 -2.32
N LEU A 119 3.76 9.07 -2.95
CA LEU A 119 4.16 7.83 -2.28
C LEU A 119 5.26 8.08 -1.24
N ALA A 120 6.27 8.87 -1.58
CA ALA A 120 7.35 9.22 -0.65
C ALA A 120 6.81 10.00 0.57
N ARG A 121 5.85 10.92 0.36
CA ARG A 121 5.20 11.64 1.46
C ARG A 121 4.47 10.66 2.38
N GLN A 122 3.70 9.74 1.82
CA GLN A 122 2.97 8.77 2.63
C GLN A 122 3.90 7.82 3.39
N ALA A 123 4.96 7.33 2.75
CA ALA A 123 5.96 6.48 3.41
C ALA A 123 6.64 7.20 4.59
N ARG A 124 7.00 8.47 4.42
CA ARG A 124 7.56 9.30 5.51
C ARG A 124 6.57 9.48 6.65
N SER A 125 5.32 9.79 6.36
CA SER A 125 4.29 9.94 7.40
C SER A 125 4.07 8.64 8.18
N SER A 126 4.02 7.49 7.50
CA SER A 126 3.91 6.18 8.14
C SER A 126 5.16 5.80 8.95
N ALA A 127 6.35 6.23 8.52
CA ALA A 127 7.57 6.01 9.28
C ALA A 127 7.62 6.86 10.57
N ARG A 128 7.11 8.10 10.52
CA ARG A 128 7.00 9.00 11.69
C ARG A 128 6.05 8.46 12.75
N SER A 129 4.97 7.78 12.36
CA SER A 129 4.04 7.15 13.30
C SER A 129 4.61 5.89 13.99
N ARG A 130 5.81 5.43 13.61
CA ARG A 130 6.49 4.33 14.31
C ARG A 130 7.14 4.86 15.58
N GLY A 131 6.90 4.21 16.72
CA GLY A 131 7.51 4.57 18.00
C GLY A 131 9.05 4.59 17.94
N SER A 132 9.68 5.30 18.87
CA SER A 132 11.14 5.47 18.97
C SER A 132 11.89 4.14 18.86
N ALA A 133 11.47 3.12 19.60
CA ALA A 133 12.06 1.78 19.58
C ALA A 133 12.02 1.10 18.19
N SER A 134 10.93 1.25 17.43
CA SER A 134 10.82 0.70 16.07
C SER A 134 11.74 1.43 15.09
N ARG A 135 11.84 2.76 15.23
CA ARG A 135 12.77 3.57 14.44
C ARG A 135 14.23 3.19 14.76
N HIS A 136 14.57 3.01 16.04
CA HIS A 136 15.90 2.58 16.47
C HIS A 136 16.28 1.21 15.91
N ARG A 137 15.41 0.20 16.04
CA ARG A 137 15.66 -1.15 15.48
C ARG A 137 15.86 -1.12 13.97
N SER A 138 15.09 -0.28 13.26
CA SER A 138 15.25 -0.10 11.82
C SER A 138 16.61 0.52 11.47
N ALA A 139 17.07 1.50 12.27
CA ALA A 139 18.38 2.12 12.11
C ALA A 139 19.52 1.11 12.37
N LYS A 140 19.45 0.34 13.47
CA LYS A 140 20.40 -0.73 13.78
C LYS A 140 20.47 -1.78 12.67
N LYS A 141 19.31 -2.20 12.11
CA LYS A 141 19.28 -3.10 10.95
C LYS A 141 19.98 -2.48 9.74
N ALA A 142 19.72 -1.21 9.44
CA ALA A 142 20.35 -0.53 8.32
C ALA A 142 21.87 -0.42 8.47
N VAL A 143 22.39 -0.22 9.67
CA VAL A 143 23.83 -0.25 9.96
C VAL A 143 24.43 -1.61 9.63
N ARG A 144 23.77 -2.69 10.05
CA ARG A 144 24.21 -4.07 9.76
C ARG A 144 24.24 -4.39 8.26
N THR A 145 23.28 -3.89 7.50
CA THR A 145 23.13 -4.28 6.08
C THR A 145 23.86 -3.38 5.08
N LYS A 146 24.15 -2.11 5.42
CA LYS A 146 24.65 -1.12 4.44
C LYS A 146 26.16 -1.09 4.29
N ALA A 147 26.91 -1.76 5.16
CA ALA A 147 28.37 -1.64 5.26
C ALA A 147 28.85 -0.18 5.38
N ARG A 148 30.16 0.03 5.53
CA ARG A 148 30.75 1.36 5.72
C ARG A 148 30.47 2.31 4.53
N SER A 149 30.56 1.79 3.30
CA SER A 149 30.33 2.55 2.08
C SER A 149 28.88 3.06 1.97
N GLY A 150 27.88 2.22 2.26
CA GLY A 150 26.48 2.61 2.25
C GLY A 150 26.11 3.59 3.36
N LEU A 151 26.78 3.52 4.51
CA LEU A 151 26.63 4.49 5.60
C LEU A 151 27.22 5.86 5.21
N LEU A 152 28.41 5.89 4.62
CA LEU A 152 29.03 7.12 4.09
C LEU A 152 28.14 7.81 3.05
N GLN A 153 27.60 7.05 2.09
CA GLN A 153 26.70 7.60 1.08
C GLN A 153 25.41 8.17 1.68
N ALA A 154 24.85 7.47 2.68
CA ALA A 154 23.69 7.97 3.41
C ALA A 154 23.98 9.27 4.17
N ALA A 155 25.13 9.36 4.83
CA ALA A 155 25.57 10.56 5.54
C ALA A 155 25.80 11.74 4.58
N ARG A 156 26.50 11.53 3.46
CA ARG A 156 26.70 12.53 2.40
C ARG A 156 25.37 13.05 1.84
N LYS A 157 24.40 12.14 1.62
CA LYS A 157 23.05 12.52 1.20
C LYS A 157 22.34 13.36 2.26
N ALA A 158 22.41 12.96 3.52
CA ALA A 158 21.80 13.69 4.63
C ALA A 158 22.39 15.11 4.79
N ALA A 159 23.72 15.24 4.69
CA ALA A 159 24.41 16.53 4.69
C ALA A 159 23.94 17.44 3.55
N ARG A 160 23.90 16.92 2.31
CA ARG A 160 23.36 17.66 1.15
C ARG A 160 21.93 18.11 1.37
N THR A 161 21.05 17.24 1.90
CA THR A 161 19.67 17.63 2.18
C THR A 161 19.57 18.70 3.27
N ARG A 162 20.37 18.64 4.34
CA ARG A 162 20.40 19.68 5.38
C ARG A 162 20.85 21.03 4.80
N ARG A 163 21.91 21.05 4.00
CA ARG A 163 22.40 22.27 3.33
C ARG A 163 21.37 22.86 2.38
N ALA A 164 20.66 22.04 1.62
CA ALA A 164 19.60 22.50 0.72
C ALA A 164 18.40 23.10 1.48
N HIS A 165 18.09 22.58 2.67
CA HIS A 165 17.04 23.12 3.52
C HIS A 165 17.44 24.41 4.25
N ALA A 166 18.72 24.57 4.60
CA ALA A 166 19.22 25.80 5.23
C ALA A 166 19.36 26.98 4.26
N ARG A 167 19.36 26.72 2.95
CA ARG A 167 19.42 27.72 1.87
C ARG A 167 18.05 28.15 1.36
N ARG A 168 16.97 27.61 1.93
CA ARG A 168 15.58 27.88 1.61
C ARG A 168 14.95 28.62 2.77
#